data_AF-A0A529Z906-F1
#
_entry.id   AF-A0A529Z906-F1
#
_cell.length_a   1.000
_cell.length_b   1.000
_cell.length_c   1.000
_cell.angle_alpha   90.00
_cell.angle_beta   90.00
_cell.angle_gamma   90.00
#
_symmetry.space_group_name_H-M   'P 1'
#
loop_
_entity.id
_entity.type
_entity.pdbx_description
1 polymer ?
#
loop_
_entity_poly.entity_id
_entity_poly.type
_entity_poly.pdbx_seq_one_letter_code
_entity_poly.pdbx_strand_id
1 'polypeptide(L)'
;VEEARAQLRNSYAIIEEEMAGRTWSVGESFTMADCAASPALFYANKVEPFGKKFPAVKRYHDRLLARPSFARVIEEAGPYFKFFPYNNG
;
A
#
# COMPACT_ATOMS: atom_id res chain seq x y z
N VAL A 1 -12.48 -2.68 16.44
CA VAL A 1 -12.24 -2.29 15.04
C VAL A 1 -11.54 -0.94 14.94
N GLU A 2 -12.01 0.10 15.63
CA GLU A 2 -11.36 1.43 15.59
C GLU A 2 -9.89 1.45 16.01
N GLU A 3 -9.50 0.68 17.02
CA GLU A 3 -8.09 0.57 17.43
C GLU A 3 -7.19 0.05 16.29
N ALA A 4 -7.63 -0.98 15.56
CA ALA A 4 -6.90 -1.49 14.41
C ALA A 4 -6.83 -0.47 13.27
N ARG A 5 -7.90 0.29 13.01
CA ARG A 5 -7.89 1.39 12.04
C ARG A 5 -6.95 2.51 12.48
N ALA A 6 -6.91 2.84 13.77
CA ALA A 6 -5.97 3.80 14.32
C ALA A 6 -4.52 3.32 14.17
N GLN A 7 -4.26 2.03 14.36
CA GLN A 7 -2.94 1.44 14.13
C GLN A 7 -2.50 1.59 12.66
N LEU A 8 -3.40 1.31 11.70
CA LEU A 8 -3.12 1.55 10.27
C LEU A 8 -2.77 3.02 10.01
N ARG A 9 -3.56 3.96 10.54
CA ARG A 9 -3.28 5.40 10.39
C ARG A 9 -1.95 5.82 11.01
N ASN A 10 -1.54 5.21 12.12
CA ASN A 10 -0.24 5.46 12.73
C ASN A 10 0.89 4.91 11.87
N SER A 11 0.75 3.70 11.32
CA SER A 11 1.71 3.15 10.35
C SER A 11 1.81 4.01 9.10
N TYR A 12 0.70 4.55 8.60
CA TYR A 12 0.72 5.48 7.46
C TYR A 12 1.46 6.78 7.80
N ALA A 13 1.32 7.30 9.02
CA ALA A 13 2.06 8.49 9.43
C ALA A 13 3.58 8.27 9.41
N ILE A 14 4.05 7.10 9.84
CA ILE A 14 5.47 6.73 9.78
C ILE A 14 5.94 6.65 8.32
N ILE A 15 5.20 5.94 7.47
CA ILE A 15 5.56 5.77 6.05
C ILE A 15 5.49 7.13 5.32
N GLU A 16 4.55 8.00 5.66
CA GLU A 16 4.41 9.34 5.08
C GLU A 16 5.68 10.17 5.30
N GLU A 17 6.22 10.15 6.52
CA GLU A 17 7.44 10.86 6.87
C GLU A 17 8.65 10.26 6.13
N GLU A 18 8.81 8.93 6.15
CA GLU A 18 9.93 8.26 5.49
C GLU A 18 9.93 8.45 3.97
N MET A 19 8.75 8.39 3.34
CA MET A 19 8.59 8.47 1.89
C MET A 19 8.49 9.91 1.38
N ALA A 20 8.49 10.92 2.25
CA ALA A 20 8.49 12.33 1.84
C ALA A 20 9.69 12.69 0.94
N GLY A 21 10.85 12.08 1.21
CA GLY A 21 12.10 12.32 0.50
C GLY A 21 12.71 11.10 -0.19
N ARG A 22 12.00 9.97 -0.27
CA ARG A 22 12.54 8.71 -0.80
C ARG A 22 11.81 8.21 -2.04
N THR A 23 12.54 7.53 -2.93
CA THR A 23 11.97 6.81 -4.06
C THR A 23 11.49 5.41 -3.65
N TRP A 24 12.29 4.64 -2.92
CA TRP A 24 11.93 3.31 -2.41
C TRP A 24 12.19 3.25 -0.90
N SER A 25 11.69 2.22 -0.22
CA SER A 25 11.86 2.08 1.23
C SER A 25 13.32 2.19 1.65
N VAL A 26 14.23 1.64 0.82
CA VAL A 26 15.68 1.64 1.06
C VAL A 26 16.40 2.33 -0.10
N GLY A 27 16.42 3.66 -0.08
CA GLY A 27 17.15 4.49 -1.04
C GLY A 27 16.52 4.53 -2.43
N GLU A 28 17.35 4.46 -3.47
CA GLU A 28 16.94 4.69 -4.87
C GLU A 28 16.60 3.41 -5.64
N SER A 29 16.77 2.22 -5.04
CA SER A 29 16.51 0.95 -5.70
C SER A 29 15.39 0.16 -5.01
N PHE A 30 14.61 -0.56 -5.79
CA PHE A 30 13.60 -1.49 -5.27
C PHE A 30 14.27 -2.66 -4.54
N THR A 31 13.77 -3.01 -3.36
CA THR A 31 14.32 -4.07 -2.52
C THR A 31 13.25 -5.03 -1.99
N MET A 32 13.67 -6.01 -1.18
CA MET A 32 12.76 -6.87 -0.43
C MET A 32 11.83 -6.09 0.51
N ALA A 33 12.24 -4.91 1.00
CA ALA A 33 11.38 -4.07 1.83
C ALA A 33 10.13 -3.62 1.05
N ASP A 34 10.32 -3.18 -0.19
CA ASP A 34 9.22 -2.75 -1.07
C ASP A 34 8.34 -3.93 -1.48
N CYS A 35 8.94 -5.10 -1.71
CA CYS A 35 8.22 -6.34 -1.96
C CYS A 35 7.30 -6.73 -0.79
N ALA A 36 7.76 -6.54 0.45
CA ALA A 36 6.96 -6.81 1.64
C ALA A 36 5.86 -5.76 1.88
N ALA A 37 6.16 -4.48 1.64
CA ALA A 37 5.21 -3.38 1.84
C ALA A 37 4.04 -3.42 0.84
N SER A 38 4.30 -3.87 -0.39
CA SER A 38 3.36 -3.87 -1.51
C SER A 38 2.00 -4.54 -1.22
N PRO A 39 1.90 -5.82 -0.83
CA PRO A 39 0.61 -6.44 -0.53
C PRO A 39 -0.03 -5.85 0.74
N ALA A 40 0.76 -5.50 1.75
CA ALA A 40 0.26 -4.91 2.98
C ALA A 40 -0.45 -3.57 2.71
N LEU A 41 0.18 -2.66 1.96
CA LEU A 41 -0.39 -1.38 1.60
C LEU A 41 -1.61 -1.49 0.67
N PHE A 42 -1.62 -2.45 -0.26
CA PHE A 42 -2.77 -2.69 -1.14
C PHE A 42 -4.05 -3.01 -0.35
N TYR A 43 -3.97 -3.96 0.58
CA TYR A 43 -5.12 -4.32 1.41
C TYR A 43 -5.43 -3.27 2.47
N ALA A 44 -4.41 -2.67 3.06
CA ALA A 44 -4.59 -1.61 4.05
C ALA A 44 -5.37 -0.43 3.44
N ASN A 45 -5.05 0.02 2.22
CA ASN A 45 -5.77 1.09 1.54
C ASN A 45 -7.23 0.72 1.18
N LYS A 46 -7.52 -0.56 0.90
CA LYS A 46 -8.90 -1.02 0.69
C LYS A 46 -9.74 -0.96 1.97
N VAL A 47 -9.12 -1.25 3.12
CA VAL A 47 -9.83 -1.27 4.41
C VAL A 47 -9.89 0.12 5.05
N GLU A 48 -8.78 0.84 5.06
CA GLU A 48 -8.61 2.20 5.58
C GLU A 48 -7.90 3.04 4.51
N PRO A 49 -8.65 3.79 3.69
CA PRO A 49 -8.08 4.58 2.60
C PRO A 49 -7.09 5.65 3.10
N PHE A 50 -5.99 5.84 2.37
CA PHE A 50 -5.01 6.88 2.70
C PHE A 50 -5.62 8.31 2.69
N GLY A 51 -6.61 8.53 1.82
CA GLY A 51 -7.26 9.83 1.64
C GLY A 51 -6.29 10.94 1.23
N LYS A 52 -6.63 12.19 1.56
CA LYS A 52 -5.76 13.36 1.29
C LYS A 52 -4.67 13.57 2.35
N LYS A 53 -4.71 12.80 3.44
CA LYS A 53 -3.84 12.99 4.61
C LYS A 53 -2.44 12.40 4.41
N PHE A 54 -2.30 11.37 3.58
CA PHE A 54 -1.04 10.66 3.36
C PHE A 54 -0.62 10.64 1.87
N PRO A 55 -0.29 11.82 1.30
CA PRO A 55 0.05 11.92 -0.11
C PRO A 55 1.38 11.23 -0.50
N ALA A 56 2.39 11.20 0.36
CA ALA A 56 3.63 10.48 0.09
C ALA A 56 3.42 8.95 0.12
N VAL A 57 2.66 8.44 1.09
CA VAL A 57 2.23 7.02 1.12
C VAL A 57 1.50 6.67 -0.17
N LYS A 58 0.58 7.53 -0.61
CA LYS A 58 -0.16 7.31 -1.85
C LYS A 58 0.79 7.24 -3.05
N ARG A 59 1.70 8.20 -3.23
CA ARG A 59 2.66 8.19 -4.34
C ARG A 59 3.54 6.95 -4.33
N TYR A 60 3.97 6.52 -3.14
CA TYR A 60 4.76 5.31 -2.97
C TYR A 60 3.96 4.05 -3.38
N HIS A 61 2.73 3.92 -2.87
CA HIS A 61 1.83 2.84 -3.23
C HIS A 61 1.52 2.80 -4.74
N ASP A 62 1.26 3.95 -5.37
CA ASP A 62 1.03 4.04 -6.82
C ASP A 62 2.26 3.53 -7.60
N ARG A 63 3.48 3.84 -7.15
CA ARG A 63 4.72 3.35 -7.75
C ARG A 63 4.89 1.83 -7.60
N LEU A 64 4.51 1.28 -6.45
CA LEU A 64 4.48 -0.17 -6.23
C LEU A 64 3.52 -0.86 -7.21
N LEU A 65 2.29 -0.32 -7.36
CA LEU A 65 1.27 -0.84 -8.28
C LEU A 65 1.69 -0.79 -9.75
N ALA A 66 2.44 0.23 -10.15
CA ALA A 66 2.94 0.36 -11.51
C ALA A 66 4.06 -0.62 -11.86
N ARG A 67 4.68 -1.28 -10.87
CA ARG A 67 5.80 -2.20 -11.11
C ARG A 67 5.29 -3.49 -11.79
N PRO A 68 5.90 -3.98 -12.89
CA PRO A 68 5.38 -5.10 -13.66
C PRO A 68 5.11 -6.38 -12.86
N SER A 69 5.98 -6.68 -11.88
CA SER A 69 5.82 -7.85 -11.02
C SER A 69 4.55 -7.79 -10.16
N PHE A 70 4.17 -6.60 -9.68
CA PHE A 70 3.00 -6.45 -8.82
C PHE A 70 1.72 -6.26 -9.64
N ALA A 71 1.78 -5.50 -10.73
CA ALA A 71 0.67 -5.36 -11.68
C ALA A 71 0.17 -6.72 -12.17
N ARG A 72 1.11 -7.61 -12.55
CA ARG A 72 0.81 -8.99 -12.95
C ARG A 72 0.06 -9.77 -11.86
N VAL A 73 0.52 -9.69 -10.61
CA VAL A 73 -0.12 -10.41 -9.48
C VAL A 73 -1.53 -9.89 -9.24
N ILE A 74 -1.77 -8.59 -9.35
CA ILE A 74 -3.11 -8.00 -9.17
C ILE A 74 -4.05 -8.46 -10.29
N GLU A 75 -3.58 -8.49 -11.53
CA GLU A 75 -4.33 -9.00 -12.66
C GLU A 75 -4.70 -10.48 -12.47
N GLU A 76 -3.72 -11.31 -12.14
CA GLU A 76 -3.91 -12.75 -11.88
C GLU A 76 -4.83 -13.00 -10.66
N ALA A 77 -4.81 -12.11 -9.66
CA ALA A 77 -5.65 -12.19 -8.47
C ALA A 77 -7.12 -11.77 -8.72
N GLY A 78 -7.42 -11.11 -9.84
CA GLY A 78 -8.74 -10.58 -10.19
C GLY A 78 -9.92 -11.52 -9.92
N PRO A 79 -9.91 -12.78 -10.38
CA PRO A 79 -10.98 -13.76 -10.15
C PRO A 79 -11.25 -14.07 -8.68
N TYR A 80 -10.26 -13.84 -7.82
CA TYR A 80 -10.32 -14.15 -6.38
C TYR A 80 -10.76 -12.96 -5.53
N PHE A 81 -10.80 -11.73 -6.07
CA PHE A 81 -11.22 -10.56 -5.29
C PHE A 81 -12.66 -10.66 -4.77
N LYS A 82 -13.52 -11.46 -5.42
CA LYS A 82 -14.86 -11.79 -4.89
C LYS A 82 -14.86 -12.47 -3.51
N PHE A 83 -13.73 -13.06 -3.11
CA PHE A 83 -13.55 -13.66 -1.79
C PHE A 83 -12.99 -12.68 -0.76
N PHE A 84 -12.60 -11.47 -1.18
CA PHE A 84 -12.15 -10.44 -0.26
C PHE A 84 -13.35 -9.90 0.54
N PRO A 85 -13.31 -9.90 1.88
CA PRO A 85 -14.48 -9.58 2.70
C PRO A 85 -14.94 -8.11 2.59
N TYR A 86 -14.10 -7.21 2.05
CA TYR A 86 -14.41 -5.80 1.83
C TYR A 86 -14.60 -5.46 0.34
N ASN A 87 -15.11 -6.40 -0.47
CA ASN A 87 -15.27 -6.20 -1.92
C ASN A 87 -16.53 -5.38 -2.31
N ASN A 88 -17.20 -4.74 -1.35
CA ASN A 88 -18.37 -3.90 -1.59
C ASN A 88 -17.98 -2.42 -1.59
N GLY A 89 -17.47 -1.94 -2.74
CA GLY A 89 -17.42 -0.51 -3.11
C GLY A 89 -16.50 0.36 -2.27
#